data_AF-A0AAP2D9C1-F1
#
_entry.id   AF-A0AAP2D9C1-F1
#
_cell.length_a   1.000
_cell.length_b   1.000
_cell.length_c   1.000
_cell.angle_alpha   90.00
_cell.angle_beta   90.00
_cell.angle_gamma   90.00
#
_symmetry.space_group_name_H-M   'P 1'
#
loop_
_entity.id
_entity.type
_entity.pdbx_description
1 polymer ?
#
loop_
_entity_poly.entity_id
_entity_poly.type
_entity_poly.pdbx_seq_one_letter_code
_entity_poly.pdbx_strand_id
1 'polypeptide(L)'
;MEKAILTLLSAAFTLSAFATYTVDEDNTTATNTYVLVHGAWQAPYVWDAVRADLVNKGNKVVIVQLPGHGDDNTPPLNLTLDVYSNKVIEAVSEVNGKVILVGHSMGGMVVTTVAEKIPTRIHKLVYIAAFLPASGQALTDLAYSDPDSQLGPALVPSADKLTLDVLNNKVTDLFVSDGSPADKKRVIENYRAEPAIPFTNKVTLTDNHFGTVSKVYIKTLHDVVISPGFQDRMIARAGIKAVYQLDTSHSPFLAKPHEVSALLLEIAK
;
A
#
# COMPACT_ATOMS: atom_id res chain seq x y z
N MET A 1 98.81 -19.46 -2.57
CA MET A 1 99.06 -18.56 -1.42
C MET A 1 98.09 -17.41 -1.52
N GLU A 2 97.27 -17.29 -0.49
CA GLU A 2 96.45 -16.14 -0.06
C GLU A 2 95.70 -15.33 -1.10
N LYS A 3 94.36 -15.37 -1.02
CA LYS A 3 93.57 -14.14 -1.15
C LYS A 3 92.34 -14.20 -0.24
N ALA A 4 92.21 -13.11 0.50
CA ALA A 4 91.42 -12.92 1.68
C ALA A 4 89.91 -12.78 1.41
N ILE A 5 89.17 -13.14 2.44
CA ILE A 5 87.72 -13.01 2.63
C ILE A 5 87.35 -11.53 2.75
N LEU A 6 86.39 -11.06 1.97
CA LEU A 6 85.70 -9.80 2.21
C LEU A 6 84.18 -10.05 2.28
N THR A 7 83.67 -9.92 3.50
CA THR A 7 82.27 -10.05 3.90
C THR A 7 81.47 -8.85 3.41
N LEU A 8 80.36 -9.08 2.71
CA LEU A 8 79.36 -8.05 2.38
C LEU A 8 78.03 -8.42 3.05
N LEU A 9 77.64 -7.60 4.03
CA LEU A 9 76.32 -7.63 4.66
C LEU A 9 75.25 -7.33 3.60
N SER A 10 74.24 -8.20 3.49
CA SER A 10 72.97 -7.89 2.85
C SER A 10 71.91 -7.65 3.92
N ALA A 11 71.36 -6.44 3.96
CA ALA A 11 70.26 -6.08 4.83
C ALA A 11 68.96 -6.69 4.28
N ALA A 12 68.30 -7.53 5.08
CA ALA A 12 66.98 -8.05 4.77
C ALA A 12 65.92 -7.01 5.15
N PHE A 13 65.28 -6.39 4.16
CA PHE A 13 64.04 -5.65 4.36
C PHE A 13 62.87 -6.63 4.28
N THR A 14 62.28 -6.98 5.43
CA THR A 14 61.02 -7.71 5.47
C THR A 14 59.87 -6.74 5.18
N LEU A 15 59.26 -6.86 4.00
CA LEU A 15 58.03 -6.16 3.65
C LEU A 15 56.85 -6.97 4.23
N SER A 16 56.31 -6.53 5.36
CA SER A 16 55.06 -7.07 5.90
C SER A 16 53.90 -6.56 5.07
N ALA A 17 53.33 -7.43 4.23
CA ALA A 17 52.10 -7.17 3.50
C ALA A 17 50.93 -7.14 4.50
N PHE A 18 50.41 -5.95 4.80
CA PHE A 18 49.10 -5.80 5.43
C PHE A 18 48.04 -6.11 4.36
N ALA A 19 47.44 -7.30 4.45
CA ALA A 19 46.20 -7.56 3.75
C ALA A 19 45.12 -6.67 4.36
N THR A 20 44.75 -5.60 3.67
CA THR A 20 43.55 -4.84 3.97
C THR A 20 42.36 -5.74 3.67
N TYR A 21 41.72 -6.25 4.72
CA TYR A 21 40.36 -6.75 4.64
C TYR A 21 39.47 -5.55 4.27
N THR A 22 39.07 -5.48 3.01
CA THR A 22 37.91 -4.67 2.63
C THR A 22 36.70 -5.38 3.23
N VAL A 23 36.12 -4.77 4.26
CA VAL A 23 34.75 -5.08 4.66
C VAL A 23 33.90 -4.71 3.45
N ASP A 24 33.23 -5.69 2.84
CA ASP A 24 32.19 -5.43 1.84
C ASP A 24 31.07 -4.64 2.54
N GLU A 25 31.17 -3.31 2.54
CA GLU A 25 30.07 -2.39 2.84
C GLU A 25 29.11 -2.30 1.64
N ASP A 26 28.65 -3.44 1.14
CA ASP A 26 27.59 -3.48 0.13
C ASP A 26 26.47 -4.41 0.56
N ASN A 27 25.88 -4.07 1.70
CA ASN A 27 24.53 -4.50 2.05
C ASN A 27 23.69 -3.29 2.47
N THR A 28 23.80 -2.20 1.70
CA THR A 28 22.77 -1.16 1.78
C THR A 28 21.53 -1.73 1.08
N THR A 29 20.61 -2.31 1.85
CA THR A 29 19.27 -2.63 1.34
C THR A 29 18.73 -1.38 0.64
N ALA A 30 18.51 -1.47 -0.67
CA ALA A 30 18.08 -0.34 -1.49
C ALA A 30 16.88 0.35 -0.83
N THR A 31 16.99 1.66 -0.58
CA THR A 31 15.92 2.44 0.03
C THR A 31 14.70 2.46 -0.88
N ASN A 32 13.62 1.80 -0.45
CA ASN A 32 12.34 1.86 -1.16
C ASN A 32 11.55 3.12 -0.76
N THR A 33 10.68 3.58 -1.66
CA THR A 33 9.69 4.61 -1.38
C THR A 33 8.29 4.02 -1.48
N TYR A 34 7.57 4.01 -0.37
CA TYR A 34 6.18 3.55 -0.29
C TYR A 34 5.23 4.74 -0.38
N VAL A 35 4.19 4.61 -1.19
CA VAL A 35 3.07 5.56 -1.23
C VAL A 35 1.82 4.81 -0.79
N LEU A 36 1.26 5.19 0.35
CA LEU A 36 0.17 4.48 1.03
C LEU A 36 -1.15 5.24 0.86
N VAL A 37 -2.17 4.57 0.33
CA VAL A 37 -3.48 5.12 0.03
C VAL A 37 -4.56 4.37 0.82
N HIS A 38 -5.29 5.09 1.67
CA HIS A 38 -6.35 4.56 2.53
C HIS A 38 -7.64 4.22 1.74
N GLY A 39 -8.53 3.47 2.38
CA GLY A 39 -9.87 3.17 1.89
C GLY A 39 -10.91 4.24 2.20
N ALA A 40 -12.15 3.93 1.85
CA ALA A 40 -13.33 4.73 2.19
C ALA A 40 -13.58 4.72 3.72
N TRP A 41 -14.21 5.77 4.24
CA TRP A 41 -14.47 6.02 5.67
C TRP A 41 -13.23 6.08 6.56
N GLN A 42 -12.05 6.15 5.95
CA GLN A 42 -10.75 6.16 6.61
C GLN A 42 -9.96 7.40 6.21
N ALA A 43 -8.83 7.64 6.88
CA ALA A 43 -7.96 8.78 6.62
C ALA A 43 -6.50 8.37 6.92
N PRO A 44 -5.49 9.23 6.66
CA PRO A 44 -4.07 8.89 6.77
C PRO A 44 -3.64 8.18 8.06
N TYR A 45 -4.28 8.49 9.19
CA TYR A 45 -3.94 7.95 10.52
C TYR A 45 -3.83 6.42 10.56
N VAL A 46 -4.56 5.73 9.68
CA VAL A 46 -4.60 4.27 9.65
C VAL A 46 -3.24 3.65 9.34
N TRP A 47 -2.34 4.42 8.70
CA TRP A 47 -1.03 3.96 8.28
C TRP A 47 0.09 4.30 9.27
N ASP A 48 -0.19 4.96 10.40
CA ASP A 48 0.87 5.50 11.27
C ASP A 48 1.84 4.44 11.79
N ALA A 49 1.32 3.29 12.24
CA ALA A 49 2.14 2.20 12.74
C ALA A 49 2.97 1.55 11.62
N VAL A 50 2.35 1.32 10.46
CA VAL A 50 3.05 0.78 9.27
C VAL A 50 4.14 1.74 8.80
N ARG A 51 3.86 3.05 8.75
CA ARG A 51 4.86 4.07 8.42
C ARG A 51 6.03 4.04 9.39
N ALA A 52 5.77 3.98 10.69
CA ALA A 52 6.82 3.93 11.71
C ALA A 52 7.75 2.73 11.47
N ASP A 53 7.19 1.54 11.26
CA ASP A 53 7.98 0.34 10.99
C ASP A 53 8.82 0.44 9.71
N LEU A 54 8.22 0.88 8.60
CA LEU A 54 8.91 0.99 7.31
C LEU A 54 10.05 2.02 7.36
N VAL A 55 9.82 3.17 8.02
CA VAL A 55 10.85 4.21 8.24
C VAL A 55 11.97 3.67 9.14
N ASN A 56 11.64 2.95 10.21
CA ASN A 56 12.63 2.31 11.07
C ASN A 56 13.51 1.27 10.35
N LYS A 57 13.05 0.77 9.18
CA LYS A 57 13.80 -0.11 8.29
C LYS A 57 14.51 0.63 7.15
N GLY A 58 14.64 1.95 7.25
CA GLY A 58 15.41 2.79 6.31
C GLY A 58 14.66 3.14 5.02
N ASN A 59 13.34 2.94 4.95
CA ASN A 59 12.54 3.27 3.78
C ASN A 59 11.92 4.66 3.87
N LYS A 60 11.58 5.23 2.72
CA LYS A 60 10.77 6.45 2.62
C LYS A 60 9.29 6.08 2.55
N VAL A 61 8.45 6.83 3.24
CA VAL A 61 7.00 6.59 3.26
C VAL A 61 6.27 7.91 3.06
N VAL A 62 5.38 7.92 2.08
CA VAL A 62 4.41 8.99 1.84
C VAL A 62 3.03 8.41 2.11
N ILE A 63 2.31 9.00 3.07
CA ILE A 63 0.89 8.68 3.30
C ILE A 63 0.08 9.74 2.59
N VAL A 64 -0.80 9.33 1.68
CA VAL A 64 -1.66 10.26 0.94
C VAL A 64 -2.97 10.46 1.69
N GLN A 65 -3.34 11.73 1.93
CA GLN A 65 -4.70 12.10 2.27
C GLN A 65 -5.51 12.32 1.00
N LEU A 66 -6.54 11.52 0.79
CA LEU A 66 -7.46 11.75 -0.32
C LEU A 66 -8.37 12.96 -0.01
N PRO A 67 -8.71 13.78 -1.02
CA PRO A 67 -9.68 14.87 -0.82
C PRO A 67 -11.02 14.36 -0.25
N GLY A 68 -11.66 15.16 0.59
CA GLY A 68 -12.87 14.79 1.34
C GLY A 68 -12.63 13.92 2.58
N HIS A 69 -11.39 13.56 2.90
CA HIS A 69 -11.04 12.71 4.04
C HIS A 69 -10.10 13.43 5.02
N GLY A 70 -10.06 12.94 6.26
CA GLY A 70 -9.26 13.58 7.32
C GLY A 70 -9.72 15.01 7.58
N ASP A 71 -8.79 15.96 7.51
CA ASP A 71 -9.09 17.39 7.68
C ASP A 71 -9.45 18.11 6.37
N ASP A 72 -9.42 17.41 5.22
CA ASP A 72 -9.84 17.98 3.94
C ASP A 72 -11.37 18.10 3.88
N ASN A 73 -11.85 19.30 3.55
CA ASN A 73 -13.27 19.62 3.47
C ASN A 73 -13.73 19.94 2.03
N THR A 74 -13.05 19.38 1.03
CA THR A 74 -13.48 19.51 -0.36
C THR A 74 -14.93 18.99 -0.50
N PRO A 75 -15.87 19.78 -1.07
CA PRO A 75 -17.26 19.38 -1.18
C PRO A 75 -17.43 18.07 -1.96
N PRO A 76 -18.29 17.14 -1.52
CA PRO A 76 -18.50 15.85 -2.20
C PRO A 76 -18.80 15.95 -3.70
N LEU A 77 -19.50 17.00 -4.14
CA LEU A 77 -19.79 17.28 -5.55
C LEU A 77 -18.54 17.45 -6.43
N ASN A 78 -17.42 17.85 -5.83
CA ASN A 78 -16.16 18.07 -6.53
C ASN A 78 -15.25 16.84 -6.48
N LEU A 79 -15.71 15.73 -5.87
CA LEU A 79 -14.90 14.54 -5.66
C LEU A 79 -15.23 13.49 -6.71
N THR A 80 -14.21 13.08 -7.45
CA THR A 80 -14.26 12.00 -8.42
C THR A 80 -13.06 11.07 -8.21
N LEU A 81 -13.10 9.88 -8.80
CA LEU A 81 -11.95 8.99 -8.81
C LEU A 81 -10.71 9.64 -9.46
N ASP A 82 -10.92 10.52 -10.45
CA ASP A 82 -9.84 11.27 -11.08
C ASP A 82 -9.20 12.26 -10.10
N VAL A 83 -10.00 12.99 -9.33
CA VAL A 83 -9.49 13.90 -8.28
C VAL A 83 -8.65 13.13 -7.26
N TYR A 84 -9.09 11.94 -6.84
CA TYR A 84 -8.31 11.08 -5.93
C TYR A 84 -7.01 10.61 -6.57
N SER A 85 -7.07 10.10 -7.80
CA SER A 85 -5.87 9.62 -8.50
C SER A 85 -4.86 10.73 -8.77
N ASN A 86 -5.32 11.94 -9.10
CA ASN A 86 -4.45 13.09 -9.33
C ASN A 86 -3.74 13.52 -8.05
N LYS A 87 -4.40 13.42 -6.87
CA LYS A 87 -3.75 13.69 -5.59
C LYS A 87 -2.62 12.71 -5.29
N VAL A 88 -2.82 11.42 -5.60
CA VAL A 88 -1.77 10.41 -5.46
C VAL A 88 -0.63 10.64 -6.47
N ILE A 89 -0.94 11.03 -7.70
CA ILE A 89 0.07 11.36 -8.73
C ILE A 89 0.93 12.56 -8.30
N GLU A 90 0.32 13.60 -7.71
CA GLU A 90 1.05 14.73 -7.12
C GLU A 90 2.06 14.22 -6.08
N ALA A 91 1.62 13.41 -5.12
CA ALA A 91 2.50 12.82 -4.09
C ALA A 91 3.63 11.95 -4.69
N VAL A 92 3.35 11.20 -5.76
CA VAL A 92 4.38 10.43 -6.49
C VAL A 92 5.35 11.35 -7.24
N SER A 93 4.91 12.52 -7.70
CA SER A 93 5.77 13.47 -8.41
C SER A 93 6.83 14.12 -7.52
N GLU A 94 6.56 14.21 -6.21
CA GLU A 94 7.45 14.81 -5.21
C GLU A 94 8.61 13.88 -4.77
N VAL A 95 8.56 12.60 -5.12
CA VAL A 95 9.60 11.62 -4.76
C VAL A 95 10.41 11.21 -5.98
N ASN A 96 11.70 10.98 -5.77
CA ASN A 96 12.61 10.54 -6.83
C ASN A 96 12.45 9.05 -7.11
N GLY A 97 12.45 8.68 -8.39
CA GLY A 97 12.44 7.28 -8.83
C GLY A 97 11.05 6.64 -8.86
N LYS A 98 11.03 5.30 -8.90
CA LYS A 98 9.81 4.50 -8.87
C LYS A 98 9.38 4.22 -7.44
N VAL A 99 8.07 4.06 -7.22
CA VAL A 99 7.48 3.82 -5.90
C VAL A 99 6.83 2.44 -5.80
N ILE A 100 6.72 1.94 -4.57
CA ILE A 100 5.80 0.87 -4.22
C ILE A 100 4.48 1.55 -3.85
N LEU A 101 3.48 1.42 -4.72
CA LEU A 101 2.17 2.06 -4.55
C LEU A 101 1.22 1.07 -3.90
N VAL A 102 0.68 1.42 -2.73
CA VAL A 102 -0.16 0.54 -1.90
C VAL A 102 -1.55 1.14 -1.77
N GLY A 103 -2.58 0.39 -2.13
CA GLY A 103 -3.98 0.77 -1.98
C GLY A 103 -4.74 -0.22 -1.14
N HIS A 104 -5.50 0.28 -0.15
CA HIS A 104 -6.42 -0.51 0.66
C HIS A 104 -7.88 -0.26 0.27
N SER A 105 -8.72 -1.30 0.26
CA SER A 105 -10.17 -1.17 0.02
C SER A 105 -10.49 -0.35 -1.24
N MET A 106 -11.27 0.73 -1.13
CA MET A 106 -11.53 1.70 -2.21
C MET A 106 -10.25 2.31 -2.81
N GLY A 107 -9.19 2.48 -2.01
CA GLY A 107 -7.88 2.89 -2.48
C GLY A 107 -7.33 1.99 -3.60
N GLY A 108 -7.77 0.73 -3.70
CA GLY A 108 -7.52 -0.14 -4.84
C GLY A 108 -7.97 0.43 -6.19
N MET A 109 -9.15 1.08 -6.24
CA MET A 109 -9.63 1.79 -7.43
C MET A 109 -8.70 2.96 -7.77
N VAL A 110 -8.28 3.71 -6.75
CA VAL A 110 -7.43 4.91 -6.91
C VAL A 110 -6.06 4.51 -7.46
N VAL A 111 -5.38 3.56 -6.82
CA VAL A 111 -4.03 3.14 -7.23
C VAL A 111 -4.03 2.42 -8.59
N THR A 112 -5.14 1.78 -8.96
CA THR A 112 -5.33 1.21 -10.30
C THR A 112 -5.35 2.30 -11.37
N THR A 113 -6.10 3.39 -11.16
CA THR A 113 -6.12 4.54 -12.06
C THR A 113 -4.76 5.25 -12.14
N VAL A 114 -4.04 5.34 -11.02
CA VAL A 114 -2.67 5.90 -10.99
C VAL A 114 -1.72 5.04 -11.82
N ALA A 115 -1.77 3.72 -11.66
CA ALA A 115 -0.92 2.80 -12.41
C ALA A 115 -1.22 2.81 -13.92
N GLU A 116 -2.45 3.09 -14.34
CA GLU A 116 -2.75 3.37 -15.76
C GLU A 116 -2.13 4.69 -16.24
N LYS A 117 -2.22 5.76 -15.44
CA LYS A 117 -1.76 7.10 -15.86
C LYS A 117 -0.24 7.23 -15.89
N ILE A 118 0.47 6.64 -14.92
CA ILE A 118 1.92 6.80 -14.75
C ILE A 118 2.65 5.45 -14.51
N PRO A 119 2.44 4.42 -15.36
CA PRO A 119 2.95 3.06 -15.12
C PRO A 119 4.48 3.02 -14.91
N THR A 120 5.22 3.88 -15.59
CA THR A 120 6.69 3.96 -15.51
C THR A 120 7.20 4.44 -14.15
N ARG A 121 6.36 5.08 -13.33
CA ARG A 121 6.67 5.53 -11.97
C ARG A 121 6.37 4.47 -10.90
N ILE A 122 5.72 3.37 -11.27
CA ILE A 122 5.31 2.34 -10.32
C ILE A 122 6.26 1.14 -10.41
N HIS A 123 6.96 0.85 -9.32
CA HIS A 123 7.81 -0.33 -9.21
C HIS A 123 6.98 -1.58 -8.94
N LYS A 124 6.12 -1.53 -7.91
CA LYS A 124 5.15 -2.56 -7.57
C LYS A 124 3.83 -1.90 -7.16
N LEU A 125 2.73 -2.51 -7.57
CA LEU A 125 1.38 -2.12 -7.19
C LEU A 125 0.83 -3.16 -6.21
N VAL A 126 0.59 -2.74 -4.96
CA VAL A 126 0.18 -3.62 -3.87
C VAL A 126 -1.26 -3.30 -3.48
N TYR A 127 -2.10 -4.32 -3.51
CA TYR A 127 -3.48 -4.27 -3.04
C TYR A 127 -3.57 -4.93 -1.67
N ILE A 128 -4.19 -4.28 -0.70
CA ILE A 128 -4.45 -4.87 0.63
C ILE A 128 -5.96 -4.87 0.84
N ALA A 129 -6.60 -6.05 0.89
CA ALA A 129 -8.06 -6.15 1.07
C ALA A 129 -8.83 -5.14 0.20
N ALA A 130 -8.47 -5.05 -1.08
CA ALA A 130 -8.82 -3.92 -1.93
C ALA A 130 -9.66 -4.31 -3.15
N PHE A 131 -10.48 -3.37 -3.61
CA PHE A 131 -11.14 -3.53 -4.90
C PHE A 131 -10.10 -3.53 -6.02
N LEU A 132 -10.20 -4.51 -6.92
CA LEU A 132 -9.33 -4.68 -8.06
C LEU A 132 -10.18 -4.73 -9.34
N PRO A 133 -10.42 -3.57 -9.97
CA PRO A 133 -11.34 -3.48 -11.11
C PRO A 133 -10.72 -3.98 -12.40
N ALA A 134 -11.55 -4.55 -13.28
CA ALA A 134 -11.23 -4.64 -14.69
C ALA A 134 -11.62 -3.33 -15.41
N SER A 135 -11.08 -3.13 -16.62
CA SER A 135 -11.46 -2.01 -17.48
C SER A 135 -12.98 -1.93 -17.66
N GLY A 136 -13.54 -0.73 -17.52
CA GLY A 136 -14.98 -0.45 -17.61
C GLY A 136 -15.78 -0.66 -16.32
N GLN A 137 -15.17 -1.11 -15.21
CA GLN A 137 -15.86 -1.30 -13.94
C GLN A 137 -15.70 -0.09 -13.01
N ALA A 138 -16.78 0.23 -12.29
CA ALA A 138 -16.77 1.10 -11.13
C ALA A 138 -16.72 0.29 -9.81
N LEU A 139 -16.50 0.96 -8.68
CA LEU A 139 -16.49 0.30 -7.37
C LEU A 139 -17.85 -0.35 -7.08
N THR A 140 -18.94 0.36 -7.39
CA THR A 140 -20.31 -0.17 -7.18
C THR A 140 -20.57 -1.44 -7.96
N ASP A 141 -20.04 -1.56 -9.19
CA ASP A 141 -20.19 -2.78 -10.00
C ASP A 141 -19.56 -3.99 -9.31
N LEU A 142 -18.40 -3.77 -8.67
CA LEU A 142 -17.71 -4.80 -7.90
C LEU A 142 -18.46 -5.12 -6.60
N ALA A 143 -18.81 -4.10 -5.81
CA ALA A 143 -19.49 -4.27 -4.53
C ALA A 143 -20.82 -5.02 -4.68
N TYR A 144 -21.61 -4.74 -5.72
CA TYR A 144 -22.86 -5.47 -5.99
C TYR A 144 -22.65 -6.92 -6.47
N SER A 145 -21.43 -7.29 -6.85
CA SER A 145 -21.08 -8.66 -7.27
C SER A 145 -20.50 -9.53 -6.15
N ASP A 146 -20.44 -9.00 -4.92
CA ASP A 146 -20.05 -9.74 -3.73
C ASP A 146 -21.28 -10.15 -2.90
N PRO A 147 -21.82 -11.37 -3.09
CA PRO A 147 -23.02 -11.81 -2.38
C PRO A 147 -22.78 -12.02 -0.88
N ASP A 148 -21.52 -12.13 -0.46
CA ASP A 148 -21.13 -12.44 0.92
C ASP A 148 -20.73 -11.17 1.70
N SER A 149 -20.76 -10.00 1.05
CA SER A 149 -20.47 -8.72 1.71
C SER A 149 -21.57 -8.36 2.71
N GLN A 150 -21.17 -8.03 3.94
CA GLN A 150 -22.06 -7.56 5.00
C GLN A 150 -22.18 -6.04 5.05
N LEU A 151 -21.40 -5.30 4.24
CA LEU A 151 -21.41 -3.84 4.22
C LEU A 151 -22.73 -3.30 3.68
N GLY A 152 -23.24 -3.86 2.58
CA GLY A 152 -24.42 -3.36 1.86
C GLY A 152 -25.62 -3.00 2.74
N PRO A 153 -26.11 -3.93 3.59
CA PRO A 153 -27.23 -3.68 4.50
C PRO A 153 -26.99 -2.60 5.57
N ALA A 154 -25.74 -2.23 5.84
CA ALA A 154 -25.37 -1.22 6.84
C ALA A 154 -25.16 0.18 6.25
N LEU A 155 -25.25 0.34 4.92
CA LEU A 155 -25.04 1.62 4.26
C LEU A 155 -26.27 2.53 4.38
N VAL A 156 -26.02 3.80 4.70
CA VAL A 156 -27.06 4.83 4.86
C VAL A 156 -26.74 6.01 3.94
N PRO A 157 -27.38 6.13 2.77
CA PRO A 157 -27.14 7.27 1.89
C PRO A 157 -27.70 8.56 2.50
N SER A 158 -27.00 9.67 2.27
CA SER A 158 -27.52 11.01 2.58
C SER A 158 -28.77 11.33 1.74
N ALA A 159 -29.57 12.31 2.17
CA ALA A 159 -30.79 12.72 1.46
C ALA A 159 -30.51 13.20 0.02
N ASP A 160 -29.37 13.88 -0.19
CA ASP A 160 -28.90 14.33 -1.49
C ASP A 160 -28.08 13.27 -2.26
N LYS A 161 -27.83 12.11 -1.64
CA LYS A 161 -27.05 10.97 -2.15
C LYS A 161 -25.59 11.31 -2.48
N LEU A 162 -25.07 12.42 -1.96
CA LEU A 162 -23.68 12.84 -2.17
C LEU A 162 -22.71 12.13 -1.24
N THR A 163 -23.18 11.66 -0.09
CA THR A 163 -22.40 10.87 0.84
C THR A 163 -23.09 9.56 1.22
N LEU A 164 -22.28 8.62 1.68
CA LEU A 164 -22.69 7.31 2.12
C LEU A 164 -22.12 7.06 3.50
N ASP A 165 -23.01 6.89 4.47
CA ASP A 165 -22.66 6.57 5.84
C ASP A 165 -22.76 5.04 6.08
N VAL A 166 -22.27 4.59 7.21
CA VAL A 166 -22.38 3.22 7.74
C VAL A 166 -23.04 3.34 9.09
N LEU A 167 -23.99 2.47 9.40
CA LEU A 167 -24.63 2.43 10.72
C LEU A 167 -23.55 2.43 11.82
N ASN A 168 -23.58 3.44 12.69
CA ASN A 168 -22.50 3.70 13.65
C ASN A 168 -22.18 2.46 14.52
N ASN A 169 -23.19 1.71 14.94
CA ASN A 169 -23.04 0.48 15.72
C ASN A 169 -22.48 -0.72 14.93
N LYS A 170 -22.20 -0.56 13.64
CA LYS A 170 -21.63 -1.58 12.75
C LYS A 170 -20.22 -1.24 12.26
N VAL A 171 -19.77 0.00 12.38
CA VAL A 171 -18.48 0.46 11.82
C VAL A 171 -17.33 -0.43 12.29
N THR A 172 -17.17 -0.63 13.59
CA THR A 172 -16.04 -1.41 14.13
C THR A 172 -16.18 -2.92 13.86
N ASP A 173 -17.39 -3.46 13.87
CA ASP A 173 -17.66 -4.87 13.55
C ASP A 173 -17.39 -5.19 12.08
N LEU A 174 -17.62 -4.23 11.17
CA LEU A 174 -17.38 -4.42 9.73
C LEU A 174 -15.90 -4.21 9.38
N PHE A 175 -15.28 -3.15 9.90
CA PHE A 175 -13.98 -2.72 9.40
C PHE A 175 -12.78 -3.21 10.22
N VAL A 176 -12.95 -3.49 11.52
CA VAL A 176 -11.83 -3.80 12.43
C VAL A 176 -12.28 -4.69 13.60
N SER A 177 -13.02 -5.76 13.31
CA SER A 177 -13.68 -6.59 14.32
C SER A 177 -12.72 -7.20 15.33
N ASP A 178 -11.51 -7.52 14.88
CA ASP A 178 -10.40 -8.14 15.62
C ASP A 178 -9.39 -7.11 16.18
N GLY A 179 -9.59 -5.81 15.95
CA GLY A 179 -8.75 -4.76 16.53
C GLY A 179 -8.94 -4.61 18.04
N SER A 180 -7.94 -4.04 18.68
CA SER A 180 -8.00 -3.70 20.11
C SER A 180 -9.08 -2.65 20.39
N PRO A 181 -9.50 -2.47 21.65
CA PRO A 181 -10.39 -1.37 22.02
C PRO A 181 -9.85 0.01 21.61
N ALA A 182 -8.53 0.20 21.62
CA ALA A 182 -7.89 1.44 21.18
C ALA A 182 -8.03 1.64 19.67
N ASP A 183 -7.87 0.59 18.86
CA ASP A 183 -8.05 0.65 17.41
C ASP A 183 -9.50 0.97 17.05
N LYS A 184 -10.45 0.30 17.70
CA LYS A 184 -11.88 0.54 17.52
C LYS A 184 -12.26 1.98 17.88
N LYS A 185 -11.77 2.48 19.01
CA LYS A 185 -11.96 3.89 19.43
C LYS A 185 -11.39 4.85 18.39
N ARG A 186 -10.18 4.59 17.90
CA ARG A 186 -9.51 5.42 16.90
C ARG A 186 -10.29 5.49 15.59
N VAL A 187 -10.88 4.36 15.15
CA VAL A 187 -11.77 4.33 13.97
C VAL A 187 -12.96 5.27 14.17
N ILE A 188 -13.67 5.14 15.28
CA ILE A 188 -14.85 5.96 15.56
C ILE A 188 -14.49 7.45 15.68
N GLU A 189 -13.37 7.80 16.34
CA GLU A 189 -12.95 9.18 16.54
C GLU A 189 -12.57 9.92 15.25
N ASN A 190 -12.19 9.18 14.20
CA ASN A 190 -11.77 9.74 12.92
C ASN A 190 -12.74 9.42 11.79
N TYR A 191 -13.92 8.88 12.12
CA TYR A 191 -14.92 8.46 11.17
C TYR A 191 -15.67 9.66 10.57
N ARG A 192 -15.99 9.58 9.28
CA ARG A 192 -16.92 10.50 8.61
C ARG A 192 -17.65 9.80 7.47
N ALA A 193 -18.80 10.34 7.08
CA ALA A 193 -19.54 9.86 5.91
C ALA A 193 -18.71 10.04 4.63
N GLU A 194 -18.79 9.07 3.74
CA GLU A 194 -17.91 8.94 2.59
C GLU A 194 -18.50 9.60 1.34
N PRO A 195 -17.71 10.34 0.54
CA PRO A 195 -18.16 10.83 -0.77
C PRO A 195 -18.56 9.70 -1.72
N ALA A 196 -19.80 9.73 -2.24
CA ALA A 196 -20.35 8.62 -3.02
C ALA A 196 -20.02 8.68 -4.52
N ILE A 197 -19.77 9.87 -5.08
CA ILE A 197 -19.52 10.07 -6.53
C ILE A 197 -18.34 9.22 -7.04
N PRO A 198 -17.16 9.17 -6.36
CA PRO A 198 -16.04 8.35 -6.77
C PRO A 198 -16.38 6.87 -7.01
N PHE A 199 -17.37 6.32 -6.28
CA PHE A 199 -17.72 4.90 -6.35
C PHE A 199 -18.36 4.51 -7.68
N THR A 200 -18.92 5.49 -8.40
CA THR A 200 -19.60 5.30 -9.69
C THR A 200 -18.70 5.57 -10.89
N ASN A 201 -17.50 6.11 -10.67
CA ASN A 201 -16.56 6.38 -11.75
C ASN A 201 -15.89 5.08 -12.20
N LYS A 202 -15.94 4.84 -13.51
CA LYS A 202 -15.35 3.65 -14.12
C LYS A 202 -13.86 3.86 -14.38
N VAL A 203 -13.08 2.80 -14.23
CA VAL A 203 -11.68 2.79 -14.67
C VAL A 203 -11.60 2.43 -16.16
N THR A 204 -10.59 2.96 -16.85
CA THR A 204 -10.19 2.51 -18.19
C THR A 204 -8.76 2.01 -18.08
N LEU A 205 -8.49 0.78 -18.48
CA LEU A 205 -7.19 0.12 -18.31
C LEU A 205 -6.71 -0.44 -19.65
N THR A 206 -5.40 -0.39 -19.88
CA THR A 206 -4.76 -0.91 -21.09
C THR A 206 -3.59 -1.85 -20.78
N ASP A 207 -3.31 -2.79 -21.69
CA ASP A 207 -2.21 -3.75 -21.53
C ASP A 207 -0.84 -3.04 -21.51
N ASN A 208 -0.69 -1.98 -22.31
CA ASN A 208 0.56 -1.22 -22.44
C ASN A 208 0.81 -0.26 -21.28
N HIS A 209 -0.16 -0.03 -20.39
CA HIS A 209 -0.01 0.80 -19.20
C HIS A 209 -0.22 -0.04 -17.94
N PHE A 210 -1.44 -0.10 -17.40
CA PHE A 210 -1.74 -0.87 -16.19
C PHE A 210 -1.28 -2.33 -16.31
N GLY A 211 -1.42 -2.94 -17.49
CA GLY A 211 -0.98 -4.32 -17.76
C GLY A 211 0.52 -4.55 -17.52
N THR A 212 1.37 -3.53 -17.75
CA THR A 212 2.83 -3.62 -17.59
C THR A 212 3.31 -3.60 -16.14
N VAL A 213 2.48 -3.13 -15.20
CA VAL A 213 2.88 -2.95 -13.81
C VAL A 213 2.80 -4.29 -13.07
N SER A 214 3.85 -4.61 -12.29
CA SER A 214 3.86 -5.78 -11.41
C SER A 214 2.88 -5.60 -10.25
N LYS A 215 2.01 -6.59 -10.04
CA LYS A 215 0.91 -6.52 -9.07
C LYS A 215 1.08 -7.58 -7.99
N VAL A 216 0.78 -7.20 -6.76
CA VAL A 216 0.75 -8.07 -5.59
C VAL A 216 -0.55 -7.85 -4.84
N TYR A 217 -1.12 -8.92 -4.29
CA TYR A 217 -2.33 -8.82 -3.48
C TYR A 217 -2.10 -9.41 -2.08
N ILE A 218 -2.48 -8.68 -1.04
CA ILE A 218 -2.50 -9.12 0.36
C ILE A 218 -3.96 -9.31 0.77
N LYS A 219 -4.37 -10.57 0.98
CA LYS A 219 -5.71 -10.93 1.41
C LYS A 219 -5.88 -10.79 2.91
N THR A 220 -7.10 -10.50 3.33
CA THR A 220 -7.57 -10.56 4.71
C THR A 220 -8.57 -11.71 4.83
N LEU A 221 -8.31 -12.66 5.73
CA LEU A 221 -9.06 -13.93 5.78
C LEU A 221 -10.41 -13.83 6.51
N HIS A 222 -10.64 -12.78 7.29
CA HIS A 222 -11.88 -12.54 8.04
C HIS A 222 -12.62 -11.29 7.59
N ASP A 223 -12.38 -10.87 6.35
CA ASP A 223 -13.01 -9.68 5.79
C ASP A 223 -14.49 -9.89 5.50
N VAL A 224 -15.35 -9.04 6.05
CA VAL A 224 -16.79 -9.07 5.80
C VAL A 224 -17.26 -7.93 4.89
N VAL A 225 -16.34 -7.05 4.48
CA VAL A 225 -16.61 -5.92 3.58
C VAL A 225 -16.33 -6.31 2.14
N ILE A 226 -15.15 -6.89 1.90
CA ILE A 226 -14.76 -7.53 0.63
C ILE A 226 -14.46 -8.99 0.96
N SER A 227 -15.44 -9.86 0.75
CA SER A 227 -15.37 -11.25 1.24
C SER A 227 -14.12 -11.98 0.70
N PRO A 228 -13.50 -12.92 1.45
CA PRO A 228 -12.32 -13.63 0.98
C PRO A 228 -12.55 -14.32 -0.36
N GLY A 229 -13.74 -14.88 -0.56
CA GLY A 229 -14.16 -15.47 -1.83
C GLY A 229 -14.22 -14.46 -2.98
N PHE A 230 -14.65 -13.22 -2.71
CA PHE A 230 -14.63 -12.17 -3.74
C PHE A 230 -13.22 -11.63 -4.02
N GLN A 231 -12.38 -11.49 -2.98
CA GLN A 231 -10.96 -11.20 -3.17
C GLN A 231 -10.31 -12.23 -4.11
N ASP A 232 -10.57 -13.53 -3.89
CA ASP A 232 -10.09 -14.61 -4.76
C ASP A 232 -10.58 -14.49 -6.21
N ARG A 233 -11.86 -14.15 -6.43
CA ARG A 233 -12.40 -13.94 -7.78
C ARG A 233 -11.69 -12.78 -8.50
N MET A 234 -11.47 -11.67 -7.81
CA MET A 234 -10.78 -10.51 -8.40
C MET A 234 -9.31 -10.83 -8.72
N ILE A 235 -8.59 -11.47 -7.79
CA ILE A 235 -7.19 -11.90 -7.97
C ILE A 235 -7.06 -12.83 -9.18
N ALA A 236 -7.93 -13.84 -9.27
CA ALA A 236 -7.90 -14.82 -10.36
C ALA A 236 -8.19 -14.16 -11.71
N ARG A 237 -9.19 -13.27 -11.78
CA ARG A 237 -9.53 -12.51 -13.00
C ARG A 237 -8.38 -11.61 -13.46
N ALA A 238 -7.68 -10.97 -12.53
CA ALA A 238 -6.55 -10.10 -12.84
C ALA A 238 -5.24 -10.88 -13.12
N GLY A 239 -5.23 -12.20 -12.95
CA GLY A 239 -4.06 -13.03 -13.20
C GLY A 239 -2.90 -12.80 -12.22
N ILE A 240 -3.15 -12.21 -11.04
CA ILE A 240 -2.11 -11.94 -10.04
C ILE A 240 -1.58 -13.26 -9.48
N LYS A 241 -0.26 -13.43 -9.51
CA LYS A 241 0.42 -14.64 -8.99
C LYS A 241 1.05 -14.45 -7.61
N ALA A 242 1.50 -13.24 -7.31
CA ALA A 242 2.06 -12.90 -6.00
C ALA A 242 0.90 -12.55 -5.04
N VAL A 243 0.52 -13.52 -4.21
CA VAL A 243 -0.58 -13.39 -3.26
C VAL A 243 -0.08 -13.75 -1.86
N TYR A 244 -0.32 -12.84 -0.92
CA TYR A 244 -0.05 -13.01 0.50
C TYR A 244 -1.36 -12.99 1.28
N GLN A 245 -1.35 -13.44 2.53
CA GLN A 245 -2.54 -13.55 3.36
C GLN A 245 -2.24 -13.07 4.77
N LEU A 246 -3.23 -12.43 5.40
CA LEU A 246 -3.24 -12.04 6.79
C LEU A 246 -4.50 -12.57 7.46
N ASP A 247 -4.32 -13.19 8.62
CA ASP A 247 -5.40 -13.75 9.43
C ASP A 247 -6.05 -12.64 10.27
N THR A 248 -6.84 -11.80 9.60
CA THR A 248 -7.42 -10.58 10.17
C THR A 248 -8.62 -10.09 9.37
N SER A 249 -9.36 -9.15 9.95
CA SER A 249 -10.49 -8.45 9.32
C SER A 249 -10.04 -7.39 8.30
N HIS A 250 -10.94 -6.50 7.89
CA HIS A 250 -10.74 -5.58 6.77
C HIS A 250 -9.60 -4.56 6.94
N SER A 251 -9.24 -4.16 8.17
CA SER A 251 -8.24 -3.11 8.44
C SER A 251 -6.95 -3.64 9.09
N PRO A 252 -6.11 -4.37 8.33
CA PRO A 252 -4.94 -5.05 8.88
C PRO A 252 -3.85 -4.09 9.39
N PHE A 253 -3.78 -2.86 8.88
CA PHE A 253 -2.84 -1.83 9.36
C PHE A 253 -3.20 -1.27 10.75
N LEU A 254 -4.41 -1.55 11.25
CA LEU A 254 -4.79 -1.27 12.64
C LEU A 254 -4.64 -2.53 13.50
N ALA A 255 -5.24 -3.65 13.06
CA ALA A 255 -5.27 -4.86 13.86
C ALA A 255 -3.90 -5.58 13.92
N LYS A 256 -3.16 -5.58 12.80
CA LYS A 256 -1.92 -6.34 12.58
C LYS A 256 -0.81 -5.51 11.88
N PRO A 257 -0.53 -4.26 12.32
CA PRO A 257 0.36 -3.35 11.59
C PRO A 257 1.74 -3.92 11.31
N HIS A 258 2.35 -4.62 12.28
CA HIS A 258 3.69 -5.19 12.11
C HIS A 258 3.74 -6.33 11.10
N GLU A 259 2.66 -7.11 10.98
CA GLU A 259 2.55 -8.16 9.96
C GLU A 259 2.40 -7.54 8.57
N VAL A 260 1.62 -6.46 8.44
CA VAL A 260 1.54 -5.66 7.19
C VAL A 260 2.92 -5.12 6.82
N SER A 261 3.62 -4.49 7.76
CA SER A 261 4.96 -3.95 7.52
C SER A 261 5.95 -5.02 7.07
N ALA A 262 5.93 -6.20 7.71
CA ALA A 262 6.80 -7.31 7.35
C ALA A 262 6.54 -7.79 5.91
N LEU A 263 5.27 -7.94 5.52
CA LEU A 263 4.90 -8.30 4.15
C LEU A 263 5.32 -7.23 3.14
N LEU A 264 5.11 -5.95 3.43
CA LEU A 264 5.53 -4.87 2.53
C LEU A 264 7.05 -4.87 2.31
N LEU A 265 7.83 -5.11 3.36
CA LEU A 265 9.30 -5.24 3.27
C LEU A 265 9.74 -6.48 2.49
N GLU A 266 9.02 -7.60 2.62
CA GLU A 266 9.28 -8.80 1.83
C GLU A 266 8.94 -8.58 0.36
N ILE A 267 7.78 -7.99 0.08
CA ILE A 267 7.32 -7.65 -1.27
C ILE A 267 8.29 -6.69 -1.97
N ALA A 268 8.98 -5.83 -1.23
CA ALA A 268 9.92 -4.87 -1.79
C ALA A 268 11.26 -5.47 -2.26
N LYS A 269 11.57 -6.71 -1.87
CA LYS A 269 12.73 -7.46 -2.37
C LYS A 269 12.54 -7.86 -3.84
#